data_AF-A0A0V8GL58-F1
#
_entry.id   AF-A0A0V8GL58-F1
#
_cell.length_a   1.000
_cell.length_b   1.000
_cell.length_c   1.000
_cell.angle_alpha   90.00
_cell.angle_beta   90.00
_cell.angle_gamma   90.00
#
_symmetry.space_group_name_H-M   'P 1'
#
loop_
_entity.id
_entity.type
_entity.pdbx_description
1 polymer ?
#
loop_
_entity_poly.entity_id
_entity_poly.type
_entity_poly.pdbx_seq_one_letter_code
_entity_poly.pdbx_strand_id
1 'polypeptide(L)'
;MKHLFSILLSASLLFTGCYCTLDERTDEPHFKSRARSISSYHTFDIEYAKGLRKEQVSNRTVTVTDSNGERMQTEIEVLDGKEIRIKPPRSGYKKGRRYIIHIRDSIDARKQVHTNTIRERTFTVDR
;
A
#
# COMPACT_ATOMS: atom_id res chain seq x y z
N MET A 1 52.39 30.66 -31.42
CA MET A 1 52.84 31.61 -30.37
C MET A 1 52.03 32.89 -30.45
N LYS A 2 51.13 33.12 -29.49
CA LYS A 2 50.91 34.39 -28.77
C LYS A 2 49.65 34.23 -27.91
N HIS A 3 49.89 34.21 -26.60
CA HIS A 3 48.90 34.27 -25.54
C HIS A 3 48.09 35.56 -25.63
N LEU A 4 46.79 35.50 -25.33
CA LEU A 4 46.13 36.53 -24.55
C LEU A 4 45.17 35.86 -23.56
N PHE A 5 45.55 35.96 -22.29
CA PHE A 5 44.70 35.75 -21.13
C PHE A 5 43.54 36.76 -21.18
N SER A 6 42.32 36.29 -20.94
CA SER A 6 41.29 37.16 -20.37
C SER A 6 40.53 36.38 -19.31
N ILE A 7 40.77 36.79 -18.07
CA ILE A 7 40.11 36.34 -16.86
C ILE A 7 38.74 37.01 -16.83
N LEU A 8 37.67 36.24 -16.87
CA LEU A 8 36.36 36.70 -16.40
C LEU A 8 35.86 35.75 -15.31
N LEU A 9 36.24 36.14 -14.10
CA LEU A 9 35.61 35.90 -12.83
C LEU A 9 34.13 36.33 -12.91
N SER A 10 33.16 35.42 -12.72
CA SER A 10 31.95 35.77 -11.94
C SER A 10 31.09 34.55 -11.59
N ALA A 11 30.68 34.57 -10.32
CA ALA A 11 29.43 34.09 -9.77
C ALA A 11 29.16 32.57 -9.79
N SER A 12 29.69 31.94 -8.75
CA SER A 12 28.99 30.94 -7.95
C SER A 12 27.48 31.21 -7.82
N LEU A 13 26.67 30.41 -8.50
CA LEU A 13 25.33 30.06 -8.04
C LEU A 13 25.40 28.61 -7.59
N LEU A 14 25.76 28.43 -6.31
CA LEU A 14 25.39 27.24 -5.55
C LEU A 14 23.87 27.24 -5.49
N PHE A 15 23.23 26.70 -6.53
CA PHE A 15 21.88 26.19 -6.42
C PHE A 15 22.01 24.92 -5.57
N THR A 16 22.19 25.10 -4.27
CA THR A 16 21.66 24.15 -3.29
C THR A 16 20.15 24.24 -3.42
N GLY A 17 19.64 23.68 -4.52
CA GLY A 17 18.27 23.22 -4.58
C GLY A 17 18.18 22.23 -3.44
N CYS A 18 17.58 22.67 -2.34
CA CYS A 18 16.95 21.77 -1.42
C CYS A 18 16.00 20.96 -2.29
N TYR A 19 16.44 19.77 -2.71
CA TYR A 19 15.54 18.76 -3.24
C TYR A 19 14.67 18.39 -2.04
N CYS A 20 13.67 19.23 -1.76
CA CYS A 20 12.43 18.74 -1.20
C CYS A 20 12.02 17.68 -2.20
N THR A 21 12.36 16.43 -1.94
CA THR A 21 11.66 15.30 -2.51
C THR A 21 10.21 15.59 -2.17
N LEU A 22 9.48 16.12 -3.14
CA LEU A 22 8.04 16.10 -3.16
C LEU A 22 7.73 14.64 -2.88
N ASP A 23 7.31 14.36 -1.65
CA ASP A 23 6.72 13.08 -1.29
C ASP A 23 5.53 13.00 -2.24
N GLU A 24 5.77 12.36 -3.38
CA GLU A 24 4.73 11.95 -4.29
C GLU A 24 3.86 11.08 -3.40
N ARG A 25 2.78 11.67 -2.87
CA ARG A 25 1.80 10.96 -2.08
C ARG A 25 1.39 9.82 -2.98
N THR A 26 1.99 8.66 -2.74
CA THR A 26 1.85 7.55 -3.65
C THR A 26 0.36 7.29 -3.66
N ASP A 27 -0.21 7.37 -4.86
CA ASP A 27 -1.63 7.24 -5.12
C ASP A 27 -2.02 5.77 -4.93
N GLU A 28 -1.59 5.15 -3.84
CA GLU A 28 -1.74 3.75 -3.50
C GLU A 28 -2.72 3.58 -2.35
N PRO A 29 -3.37 2.42 -2.23
CA PRO A 29 -4.19 2.11 -1.07
C PRO A 29 -3.39 2.27 0.22
N HIS A 30 -3.88 3.11 1.13
CA HIS A 30 -3.19 3.41 2.38
C HIS A 30 -3.73 2.53 3.50
N PHE A 31 -2.90 1.62 3.98
CA PHE A 31 -3.19 0.86 5.20
C PHE A 31 -3.06 1.77 6.41
N LYS A 32 -4.16 1.96 7.15
CA LYS A 32 -4.17 2.83 8.35
C LYS A 32 -3.23 2.33 9.45
N SER A 33 -3.10 1.00 9.59
CA SER A 33 -2.10 0.38 10.45
C SER A 33 -0.80 0.14 9.70
N ARG A 34 0.34 0.53 10.29
CA ARG A 34 1.70 0.19 9.82
C ARG A 34 2.36 -0.90 10.67
N ALA A 35 1.64 -1.47 11.63
CA ALA A 35 2.17 -2.52 12.48
C ALA A 35 2.53 -3.75 11.64
N ARG A 36 3.73 -4.29 11.88
CA ARG A 36 4.18 -5.56 11.28
C ARG A 36 3.74 -6.77 12.10
N SER A 37 3.62 -6.59 13.41
CA SER A 37 3.11 -7.58 14.35
C SER A 37 1.74 -7.15 14.84
N ILE A 38 0.79 -8.08 14.91
CA ILE A 38 -0.61 -7.80 15.22
C ILE A 38 -1.21 -8.86 16.16
N SER A 39 -2.30 -8.51 16.85
CA SER A 39 -3.07 -9.48 17.63
C SER A 39 -3.86 -10.46 16.75
N SER A 40 -4.26 -11.61 17.31
CA SER A 40 -5.07 -12.62 16.60
C SER A 40 -6.40 -12.11 16.02
N TYR A 41 -6.95 -11.03 16.58
CA TYR A 41 -8.23 -10.46 16.16
C TYR A 41 -8.10 -9.07 15.52
N HIS A 42 -6.90 -8.70 15.08
CA HIS A 42 -6.68 -7.42 14.43
C HIS A 42 -7.48 -7.31 13.12
N THR A 43 -8.05 -6.13 12.91
CA THR A 43 -8.71 -5.74 11.66
C THR A 43 -7.78 -4.84 10.85
N PHE A 44 -7.78 -5.01 9.52
CA PHE A 44 -7.04 -4.11 8.64
C PHE A 44 -8.00 -3.15 7.95
N ASP A 45 -7.73 -1.86 8.13
CA ASP A 45 -8.44 -0.79 7.46
C ASP A 45 -7.55 -0.19 6.37
N ILE A 46 -8.09 -0.13 5.15
CA ILE A 46 -7.35 0.30 3.96
C ILE A 46 -8.17 1.38 3.25
N GLU A 47 -7.58 2.57 3.13
CA GLU A 47 -8.20 3.75 2.56
C GLU A 47 -7.74 3.98 1.11
N TYR A 48 -8.68 4.40 0.26
CA TYR A 48 -8.50 4.67 -1.16
C TYR A 48 -8.78 6.14 -1.43
N ALA A 49 -7.73 6.91 -1.75
CA ALA A 49 -7.79 8.37 -1.87
C ALA A 49 -8.85 8.89 -2.86
N LYS A 50 -9.13 8.12 -3.92
CA LYS A 50 -10.14 8.45 -4.94
C LYS A 50 -11.36 7.52 -4.92
N GLY A 51 -11.50 6.71 -3.87
CA GLY A 51 -12.61 5.80 -3.69
C GLY A 51 -12.41 4.41 -4.29
N LEU A 52 -13.42 3.58 -4.08
CA LEU A 52 -13.48 2.16 -4.45
C LEU A 52 -14.54 1.92 -5.52
N ARG A 53 -14.26 0.96 -6.40
CA ARG A 53 -15.28 0.27 -7.20
C ARG A 53 -15.93 -0.79 -6.33
N LYS A 54 -16.94 -0.40 -5.55
CA LYS A 54 -17.57 -1.27 -4.53
C LYS A 54 -18.00 -2.63 -5.10
N GLU A 55 -18.54 -2.61 -6.32
CA GLU A 55 -18.99 -3.77 -7.08
C GLU A 55 -17.87 -4.76 -7.44
N GLN A 56 -16.61 -4.31 -7.44
CA GLN A 56 -15.44 -5.16 -7.66
C GLN A 56 -14.88 -5.72 -6.34
N VAL A 57 -15.29 -5.21 -5.18
CA VAL A 57 -14.84 -5.72 -3.88
C VAL A 57 -15.51 -7.05 -3.60
N SER A 58 -14.72 -8.10 -3.53
CA SER A 58 -15.20 -9.47 -3.28
C SER A 58 -14.11 -10.30 -2.61
N ASN A 59 -14.48 -11.51 -2.18
CA ASN A 59 -13.51 -12.51 -1.78
C ASN A 59 -12.59 -12.97 -2.92
N ARG A 60 -12.75 -12.55 -4.18
CA ARG A 60 -11.79 -12.87 -5.25
C ARG A 60 -10.74 -11.79 -5.45
N THR A 61 -11.07 -10.56 -5.10
CA THR A 61 -10.22 -9.38 -5.31
C THR A 61 -9.49 -8.96 -4.05
N VAL A 62 -10.02 -9.28 -2.87
CA VAL A 62 -9.36 -9.12 -1.59
C VAL A 62 -9.30 -10.47 -0.89
N THR A 63 -8.10 -10.92 -0.55
CA THR A 63 -7.88 -12.25 0.03
C THR A 63 -6.80 -12.20 1.09
N VAL A 64 -6.84 -13.12 2.04
CA VAL A 64 -5.77 -13.32 3.01
C VAL A 64 -5.34 -14.78 2.94
N THR A 65 -4.04 -15.03 2.85
CA THR A 65 -3.47 -16.38 2.86
C THR A 65 -2.48 -16.55 4.00
N ASP A 66 -2.28 -17.78 4.46
CA ASP A 66 -1.14 -18.12 5.30
C ASP A 66 0.14 -18.26 4.47
N SER A 67 1.25 -18.63 5.13
CA SER A 67 2.55 -18.86 4.49
C SER A 67 2.59 -20.03 3.52
N ASN A 68 1.61 -20.93 3.55
CA ASN A 68 1.50 -22.09 2.66
C ASN A 68 0.57 -21.81 1.47
N GLY A 69 0.00 -20.59 1.39
CA GLY A 69 -1.01 -20.22 0.39
C GLY A 69 -2.42 -20.68 0.75
N GLU A 70 -2.65 -21.23 1.95
CA GLU A 70 -3.99 -21.60 2.41
C GLU A 70 -4.80 -20.32 2.63
N ARG A 71 -6.01 -20.28 2.06
CA ARG A 71 -6.87 -19.12 2.13
C ARG A 71 -7.58 -19.02 3.48
N MET A 72 -7.47 -17.88 4.13
CA MET A 72 -8.15 -17.57 5.38
C MET A 72 -9.61 -17.14 5.13
N GLN A 73 -10.53 -17.67 5.95
CA GLN A 73 -11.94 -17.27 5.94
C GLN A 73 -12.12 -15.92 6.63
N THR A 74 -11.86 -14.84 5.90
CA THR A 74 -11.99 -13.45 6.35
C THR A 74 -13.27 -12.82 5.83
N GLU A 75 -13.81 -11.85 6.57
CA GLU A 75 -14.94 -11.03 6.15
C GLU A 75 -14.43 -9.66 5.70
N ILE A 76 -15.01 -9.13 4.61
CA ILE A 76 -14.62 -7.86 4.02
C ILE A 76 -15.83 -6.94 4.03
N GLU A 77 -15.68 -5.79 4.66
CA GLU A 77 -16.69 -4.73 4.68
C GLU A 77 -16.20 -3.53 3.86
N VAL A 78 -17.10 -2.90 3.11
CA VAL A 78 -16.84 -1.64 2.43
C VAL A 78 -17.45 -0.51 3.24
N LEU A 79 -16.61 0.41 3.71
CA LEU A 79 -17.00 1.56 4.52
C LEU A 79 -16.96 2.82 3.64
N ASP A 80 -18.10 3.52 3.57
CA ASP A 80 -18.28 4.82 2.89
C ASP A 80 -17.80 4.90 1.42
N GLY A 81 -17.54 3.75 0.78
CA GLY A 81 -17.01 3.68 -0.59
C GLY A 81 -15.59 4.16 -0.78
N LYS A 82 -14.86 4.39 0.30
CA LYS A 82 -13.45 4.80 0.26
C LYS A 82 -12.55 3.91 1.09
N GLU A 83 -13.13 3.02 1.88
CA GLU A 83 -12.37 2.18 2.78
C GLU A 83 -12.87 0.73 2.71
N ILE A 84 -11.94 -0.20 2.82
CA ILE A 84 -12.26 -1.60 3.11
C ILE A 84 -11.75 -1.94 4.52
N ARG A 85 -12.56 -2.69 5.25
CA ARG A 85 -12.19 -3.32 6.51
C ARG A 85 -12.12 -4.82 6.33
N ILE A 86 -10.95 -5.39 6.59
CA ILE A 86 -10.72 -6.83 6.56
C ILE A 86 -10.77 -7.32 8.01
N LYS A 87 -11.81 -8.09 8.34
CA LYS A 87 -11.95 -8.73 9.64
C LYS A 87 -11.17 -10.04 9.69
N PRO A 88 -10.63 -10.42 10.86
CA PRO A 88 -9.96 -11.69 11.05
C PRO A 88 -10.96 -12.86 10.83
N PRO A 89 -10.45 -14.09 10.63
CA PRO A 89 -11.28 -15.28 10.77
C PRO A 89 -11.97 -15.33 12.13
N ARG A 90 -13.15 -15.97 12.22
CA ARG A 90 -13.88 -16.10 13.49
C ARG A 90 -13.05 -16.73 14.61
N SER A 91 -12.19 -17.68 14.26
CA SER A 91 -11.23 -18.32 15.18
C SER A 91 -10.02 -17.44 15.55
N GLY A 92 -9.88 -16.27 14.92
CA GLY A 92 -8.66 -15.46 14.93
C GLY A 92 -7.55 -16.03 14.06
N TYR A 93 -6.50 -15.24 13.85
CA TYR A 93 -5.25 -15.68 13.28
C TYR A 93 -4.41 -16.45 14.30
N LYS A 94 -3.66 -17.47 13.84
CA LYS A 94 -2.81 -18.29 14.69
C LYS A 94 -1.58 -17.48 15.12
N LYS A 95 -1.29 -17.47 16.43
CA LYS A 95 -0.16 -16.77 17.02
C LYS A 95 1.20 -17.21 16.45
N GLY A 96 2.13 -16.27 16.32
CA GLY A 96 3.48 -16.51 15.80
C GLY A 96 3.53 -16.90 14.31
N ARG A 97 2.40 -16.87 13.59
CA ARG A 97 2.34 -17.20 12.15
C ARG A 97 2.38 -15.94 11.30
N ARG A 98 2.80 -16.12 10.04
CA ARG A 98 2.88 -15.08 9.01
C ARG A 98 1.78 -15.27 7.98
N TYR A 99 1.21 -14.16 7.53
CA TYR A 99 0.10 -14.09 6.60
C TYR A 99 0.33 -13.00 5.54
N ILE A 100 -0.39 -13.09 4.43
CA ILE A 100 -0.30 -12.16 3.30
C ILE A 100 -1.71 -11.71 2.92
N ILE A 101 -1.93 -10.41 2.84
CA ILE A 101 -3.11 -9.78 2.26
C ILE A 101 -2.83 -9.54 0.78
N HIS A 102 -3.70 -10.05 -0.09
CA HIS A 102 -3.66 -9.85 -1.54
C HIS A 102 -4.82 -8.95 -1.96
N ILE A 103 -4.53 -7.90 -2.71
CA ILE A 103 -5.51 -6.90 -3.15
C ILE A 103 -5.32 -6.66 -4.64
N ARG A 104 -6.33 -6.96 -5.45
CA ARG A 104 -6.32 -6.62 -6.88
C ARG A 104 -6.55 -5.12 -7.08
N ASP A 105 -5.76 -4.51 -7.95
CA ASP A 105 -5.88 -3.09 -8.28
C ASP A 105 -7.23 -2.72 -8.93
N SER A 106 -7.96 -3.70 -9.48
CA SER A 106 -9.27 -3.47 -10.12
C SER A 106 -10.34 -2.90 -9.18
N ILE A 107 -10.14 -2.96 -7.86
CA ILE A 107 -11.06 -2.37 -6.88
C ILE A 107 -10.82 -0.88 -6.63
N ASP A 108 -9.66 -0.35 -7.02
CA ASP A 108 -9.36 1.08 -6.94
C ASP A 108 -10.07 1.82 -8.08
N ALA A 109 -10.83 2.87 -7.75
CA ALA A 109 -11.58 3.65 -8.74
C ALA A 109 -10.69 4.33 -9.81
N ARG A 110 -9.40 4.54 -9.54
CA ARG A 110 -8.45 5.11 -10.52
C ARG A 110 -7.95 4.10 -11.52
N LYS A 111 -7.93 2.82 -11.15
CA LYS A 111 -7.34 1.78 -11.99
C LYS A 111 -8.36 1.32 -13.02
N GLN A 112 -7.85 0.81 -14.14
CA GLN A 112 -8.68 0.19 -15.16
C GLN A 112 -9.28 -1.10 -14.62
N VAL A 113 -10.55 -1.36 -14.92
CA VAL A 113 -11.29 -2.53 -14.40
C VAL A 113 -10.60 -3.85 -14.75
N HIS A 114 -9.96 -3.93 -15.91
CA HIS A 114 -9.30 -5.14 -16.41
C HIS A 114 -7.86 -5.33 -15.89
N THR A 115 -7.39 -4.46 -14.99
CA THR A 115 -6.06 -4.66 -14.41
C THR A 115 -6.03 -5.91 -13.55
N ASN A 116 -4.98 -6.71 -13.72
CA ASN A 116 -4.75 -7.94 -12.94
C ASN A 116 -3.60 -7.78 -11.94
N THR A 117 -3.08 -6.56 -11.74
CA THR A 117 -2.03 -6.30 -10.76
C THR A 117 -2.55 -6.61 -9.35
N ILE A 118 -1.75 -7.37 -8.60
CA ILE A 118 -2.03 -7.71 -7.20
C ILE A 118 -1.00 -6.99 -6.34
N ARG A 119 -1.50 -6.30 -5.32
CA ARG A 119 -0.70 -5.74 -4.23
C ARG A 119 -0.72 -6.69 -3.06
N GLU A 120 0.43 -6.82 -2.43
CA GLU A 120 0.60 -7.70 -1.28
C GLU A 120 1.04 -6.93 -0.05
N ARG A 121 0.49 -7.32 1.10
CA ARG A 121 0.99 -6.89 2.40
C ARG A 121 1.17 -8.09 3.31
N THR A 122 2.38 -8.26 3.80
CA THR A 122 2.71 -9.30 4.79
C THR A 122 2.54 -8.78 6.23
N PHE A 123 2.06 -9.64 7.13
CA PHE A 123 2.02 -9.38 8.58
C PHE A 123 2.28 -10.65 9.39
N THR A 124 2.71 -10.48 10.63
CA THR A 124 2.93 -11.55 11.61
C THR A 124 1.99 -11.38 12.79
N VAL A 125 1.55 -12.47 13.38
CA VAL A 125 0.74 -12.44 14.61
C VAL A 125 1.64 -12.55 15.83
N ASP A 126 1.37 -11.74 16.85
CA ASP A 126 2.06 -11.78 18.14
C ASP A 126 2.02 -13.20 18.76
N ARG A 127 3.06 -13.53 19.54
CA ARG A 127 3.20 -14.85 20.17
C ARG A 127 2.32 -15.05 21.41
#